data_AF-A0A2G9P8A3-F1
#
_entry.id   AF-A0A2G9P8A3-F1
#
_cell.length_a   1.000
_cell.length_b   1.000
_cell.length_c   1.000
_cell.angle_alpha   90.00
_cell.angle_beta   90.00
_cell.angle_gamma   90.00
#
_symmetry.space_group_name_H-M   'P 1'
#
loop_
_entity.id
_entity.type
_entity.pdbx_description
1 polymer ?
#
loop_
_entity_poly.entity_id
_entity_poly.type
_entity_poly.pdbx_seq_one_letter_code
_entity_poly.pdbx_strand_id
1 'polypeptide(L)' 'MLQQADRLGCRQFVTPADVVCGNPKLNMAFVANLFNKYPALTKPENQDIDWTLLEEVYYKRFTASACKLKAH' A
#
# COMPACT_ATOMS: atom_id res chain seq x y z
N MET A 1 15.29 -1.17 -5.41
CA MET A 1 14.01 -1.18 -4.67
C MET A 1 14.15 -0.51 -3.30
N LEU A 2 14.80 -1.11 -2.31
CA LEU A 2 14.79 -0.59 -0.92
C LEU A 2 15.50 0.75 -0.74
N GLN A 3 16.58 1.02 -1.48
CA GLN A 3 17.22 2.34 -1.50
C GLN A 3 16.28 3.46 -2.01
N GLN A 4 15.36 3.13 -2.94
CA GLN A 4 14.37 4.09 -3.41
C GLN A 4 13.25 4.26 -2.39
N ALA A 5 12.85 3.18 -1.72
CA ALA A 5 11.91 3.25 -0.61
C ALA A 5 12.44 4.09 0.56
N ASP A 6 13.76 4.06 0.83
CA ASP A 6 14.41 4.93 1.82
C ASP A 6 14.30 6.41 1.43
N ARG A 7 14.56 6.74 0.16
CA ARG A 7 14.44 8.11 -0.35
C ARG A 7 13.01 8.66 -0.26
N LEU A 8 12.01 7.78 -0.31
CA LEU A 8 10.59 8.11 -0.17
C LEU A 8 10.09 8.02 1.29
N GLY A 9 10.94 7.62 2.24
CA GLY A 9 10.53 7.38 3.63
C GLY A 9 9.48 6.26 3.78
N CYS A 10 9.47 5.30 2.85
CA CYS A 10 8.54 4.17 2.78
C CYS A 10 9.15 2.85 3.26
N ARG A 11 10.45 2.80 3.54
CA ARG A 11 11.09 1.58 4.04
C ARG A 11 10.71 1.34 5.50
N GLN A 12 9.75 0.44 5.71
CA GLN A 12 9.36 -0.01 7.04
C GLN A 12 9.45 -1.54 7.09
N PHE A 13 10.22 -2.04 8.07
CA PHE A 13 10.25 -3.44 8.50
C PHE A 13 10.63 -4.49 7.42
N VAL A 14 11.31 -4.08 6.33
CA VAL A 14 11.77 -4.98 5.27
C VAL A 14 13.28 -4.84 5.04
N THR A 15 13.97 -5.98 5.03
CA THR A 15 15.38 -6.11 4.62
C THR A 15 15.49 -6.69 3.20
N PRO A 16 16.64 -6.54 2.52
CA PRO A 16 16.85 -7.18 1.22
C PRO A 16 16.65 -8.70 1.28
N ALA A 17 17.05 -9.34 2.38
CA ALA A 17 16.90 -10.77 2.57
C ALA A 17 15.42 -11.18 2.62
N ASP A 18 14.56 -10.43 3.32
CA ASP A 18 13.12 -10.74 3.42
C ASP A 18 12.43 -10.73 2.05
N VAL A 19 12.87 -9.81 1.18
CA VAL A 19 12.34 -9.67 -0.19
C VAL A 19 12.76 -10.87 -1.05
N VAL A 20 14.04 -11.25 -1.01
CA VAL A 20 14.59 -12.33 -1.85
C VAL A 20 14.17 -13.71 -1.36
N CYS A 21 14.04 -13.89 -0.04
CA CYS A 21 13.47 -15.09 0.57
C CYS A 21 11.96 -15.22 0.34
N GLY A 22 11.31 -14.19 -0.22
CA GLY A 22 9.91 -14.24 -0.63
C GLY A 22 8.94 -14.26 0.54
N ASN A 23 9.22 -13.57 1.66
CA ASN A 23 8.29 -13.53 2.79
C ASN A 23 6.99 -12.78 2.39
N PRO A 24 5.86 -13.48 2.22
CA PRO A 24 4.67 -12.89 1.63
C PRO A 24 4.04 -11.83 2.54
N LYS A 25 4.13 -11.99 3.87
CA LYS A 25 3.57 -11.01 4.83
C LYS A 25 4.34 -9.69 4.78
N LEU A 26 5.67 -9.76 4.83
CA LEU A 26 6.53 -8.58 4.80
C LEU A 26 6.48 -7.86 3.44
N ASN A 27 6.44 -8.62 2.35
CA ASN A 27 6.29 -8.05 1.01
C ASN A 27 4.93 -7.37 0.83
N MET A 28 3.84 -7.99 1.30
CA MET A 28 2.51 -7.38 1.26
C MET A 28 2.46 -6.09 2.09
N ALA A 29 3.03 -6.11 3.30
CA ALA A 29 3.10 -4.94 4.16
C ALA A 29 3.91 -3.79 3.51
N PHE A 30 5.02 -4.11 2.84
CA PHE A 30 5.83 -3.14 2.10
C PHE A 30 5.03 -2.48 0.97
N VAL A 31 4.35 -3.27 0.14
CA VAL A 31 3.55 -2.75 -0.98
C VAL A 31 2.36 -1.94 -0.49
N ALA A 32 1.68 -2.39 0.57
CA ALA A 32 0.57 -1.65 1.17
C ALA A 32 1.02 -0.28 1.72
N ASN A 33 2.19 -0.22 2.38
CA ASN A 33 2.75 1.04 2.86
C ASN A 33 3.07 2.01 1.72
N LEU A 34 3.62 1.49 0.61
CA LEU A 34 3.92 2.31 -0.57
C LEU A 34 2.64 2.88 -1.19
N PHE A 35 1.61 2.07 -1.37
CA PHE A 35 0.33 2.48 -1.94
C PHE A 35 -0.40 3.51 -1.06
N ASN A 36 -0.37 3.32 0.26
CA ASN A 36 -0.97 4.28 1.21
C ASN A 36 -0.33 5.67 1.15
N LYS A 37 0.99 5.74 0.94
CA LYS A 37 1.72 7.03 0.86
C LYS A 37 1.67 7.65 -0.52
N TYR A 38 1.66 6.83 -1.57
CA TYR A 38 1.73 7.27 -2.96
C TYR A 38 0.74 6.48 -3.83
N PRO A 39 -0.57 6.76 -3.71
CA PRO A 39 -1.58 6.15 -4.56
C PRO A 39 -1.45 6.75 -5.97
N ALA A 40 -0.64 6.12 -6.83
CA ALA A 40 -0.42 6.53 -8.22
C ALA A 40 -1.63 6.17 -9.12
N LEU A 41 -2.84 6.49 -8.67
CA LEU A 41 -4.08 6.24 -9.39
C LEU A 41 -4.46 7.47 -10.21
N THR A 42 -4.62 7.29 -11.52
CA THR A 42 -5.20 8.32 -12.40
C THR A 42 -6.69 8.04 -12.59
N LYS A 43 -7.49 9.09 -12.54
CA LYS A 43 -8.92 8.99 -12.85
C LYS A 43 -9.10 8.57 -14.32
N PRO A 44 -9.81 7.47 -14.62
CA PRO A 44 -10.13 7.13 -16.00
C PRO A 44 -11.10 8.18 -16.59
N GLU A 45 -10.83 8.59 -17.83
CA GLU A 45 -11.50 9.72 -18.49
C GLU A 45 -12.97 9.46 -18.87
N ASN A 46 -13.43 8.20 -18.83
CA ASN A 46 -14.76 7.78 -19.32
C ASN A 46 -15.50 6.84 -18.36
N GLN A 47 -15.29 6.99 -17.05
CA GLN A 47 -16.15 6.36 -16.07
C GLN A 47 -16.75 7.46 -15.19
N ASP A 48 -18.08 7.58 -15.20
CA ASP A 48 -18.85 8.29 -14.17
C ASP A 48 -18.72 7.51 -12.86
N ILE A 49 -17.51 7.47 -12.32
CA ILE A 49 -17.27 6.91 -11.00
C ILE A 49 -17.72 7.97 -10.02
N ASP A 50 -18.71 7.63 -9.22
CA ASP A 50 -19.08 8.40 -8.05
C ASP A 50 -17.87 8.42 -7.07
N TRP A 51 -17.15 9.53 -7.04
CA TRP A 51 -15.97 9.74 -6.20
C TRP A 51 -16.30 9.68 -4.71
N THR A 52 -17.53 10.07 -4.34
CA THR A 52 -18.05 9.98 -2.97
C THR A 52 -18.21 8.52 -2.52
N LEU A 53 -18.57 7.61 -3.43
CA LEU A 53 -18.56 6.15 -3.17
C LEU A 53 -17.14 5.56 -3.14
N LEU A 54 -16.19 6.08 -3.92
CA LEU A 54 -14.80 5.60 -3.89
C LEU A 54 -14.05 5.98 -2.61
N GLU A 55 -14.17 7.21 -2.12
CA GLU A 55 -13.50 7.64 -0.88
C GLU A 55 -13.99 6.85 0.34
N GLU A 56 -15.31 6.64 0.46
CA GLU A 56 -15.92 5.88 1.55
C GLU A 56 -15.51 4.39 1.51
N VAL A 57 -15.47 3.77 0.33
CA VAL A 57 -15.28 2.32 0.21
C VAL A 57 -13.81 1.94 0.07
N TYR A 58 -13.00 2.64 -0.73
CA TYR A 58 -11.58 2.30 -0.90
C TYR A 58 -10.70 2.76 0.26
N TYR A 59 -10.93 3.96 0.80
CA TYR A 59 -10.15 4.44 1.95
C TYR A 59 -10.46 3.59 3.18
N LYS A 60 -11.73 3.25 3.45
CA LYS A 60 -12.09 2.35 4.56
C LYS A 60 -11.68 0.89 4.34
N ARG A 61 -11.79 0.32 3.12
CA ARG A 61 -11.41 -1.08 2.88
C ARG A 61 -9.90 -1.30 2.93
N PHE A 62 -9.11 -0.36 2.42
CA PHE A 62 -7.66 -0.47 2.43
C PHE A 62 -7.06 -0.18 3.82
N THR A 63 -7.57 0.84 4.53
CA THR A 63 -7.20 1.08 5.94
C THR A 63 -7.67 -0.04 6.86
N ALA A 64 -8.87 -0.60 6.68
CA ALA A 64 -9.34 -1.73 7.47
C ALA A 64 -8.50 -3.01 7.24
N SER A 65 -8.11 -3.30 6.00
CA SER A 65 -7.23 -4.44 5.69
C SER A 65 -5.81 -4.24 6.23
N ALA A 66 -5.27 -3.02 6.18
CA ALA A 66 -3.95 -2.71 6.73
C ALA A 66 -3.94 -2.67 8.27
N CYS A 67 -4.99 -2.16 8.92
CA CYS A 67 -5.13 -2.17 10.38
C CYS A 67 -5.32 -3.59 10.95
N LYS A 68 -5.98 -4.50 10.21
CA LYS A 68 -6.10 -5.91 10.60
C LYS A 68 -4.75 -6.65 10.65
N LEU A 69 -3.73 -6.14 9.95
CA LEU A 69 -2.38 -6.70 9.99
C LEU A 69 -1.54 -6.22 11.19
N LYS A 70 -1.99 -5.21 11.95
CA LYS A 70 -1.32 -4.70 13.16
C LYS A 70 -1.89 -5.29 14.47
N ALA A 71 -2.85 -6.21 14.39
CA ALA A 71 -3.54 -6.77 15.55
C ALA A 71 -3.00 -8.13 16.04
N HIS A 72 -1.86 -8.60 15.51
CA HIS A 72 -1.13 -9.77 16.03
C HIS A 72 0.38 -9.59 15.90
#